data_AF-A0A9P9JHQ0-F1
#
_entry.id   AF-A0A9P9JHQ0-F1
#
_cell.length_a   1.000
_cell.length_b   1.000
_cell.length_c   1.000
_cell.angle_alpha   90.00
_cell.angle_beta   90.00
_cell.angle_gamma   90.00
#
_symmetry.space_group_name_H-M   'P 1'
#
loop_
_entity.id
_entity.type
_entity.pdbx_description
1 polymer ?
#
loop_
_entity_poly.entity_id
_entity_poly.type
_entity_poly.pdbx_seq_one_letter_code
_entity_poly.pdbx_strand_id
1 'polypeptide(L)'
;MTLVDTNQGVLVVVMNYTADVLDFGVAVKKARAASCTSKWSSLGMMLALAAQRLIAGALAARGANLNTLNNFALLVAGNSVSLEASLKHVHMPGRDPGSVHNDSLGAGEVELGVRIHHEPDETYHR
;
A
#
# COMPACT_ATOMS: atom_id res chain seq x y z
N MET A 1 16.36 5.07 -17.51
CA MET A 1 15.01 5.08 -16.91
C MET A 1 14.39 6.42 -17.24
N THR A 2 13.26 6.45 -17.96
CA THR A 2 12.59 7.67 -18.41
C THR A 2 11.43 8.02 -17.47
N LEU A 3 11.12 9.31 -17.33
CA LEU A 3 9.94 9.76 -16.58
C LEU A 3 8.65 9.30 -17.26
N VAL A 4 7.59 9.14 -16.47
CA VAL A 4 6.25 8.76 -16.96
C VAL A 4 5.60 9.97 -17.67
N ASP A 5 4.89 9.72 -18.77
CA ASP A 5 4.13 10.75 -19.48
C ASP A 5 2.96 11.25 -18.62
N THR A 6 2.81 12.57 -18.51
CA THR A 6 1.79 13.25 -17.69
C THR A 6 0.66 13.85 -18.51
N ASN A 7 0.67 13.75 -19.84
CA ASN A 7 -0.31 14.40 -20.73
C ASN A 7 -1.76 13.99 -20.47
N GLN A 8 -2.00 12.72 -20.09
CA GLN A 8 -3.33 12.20 -19.77
C GLN A 8 -3.62 12.20 -18.26
N GLY A 9 -2.69 12.79 -17.50
CA GLY A 9 -2.68 12.78 -16.06
C GLY A 9 -2.14 11.49 -15.44
N VAL A 10 -1.98 11.53 -14.11
CA VAL A 10 -1.33 10.46 -13.35
C VAL A 10 -2.24 10.01 -12.21
N LEU A 11 -2.46 8.70 -12.10
CA LEU A 11 -3.08 8.08 -10.94
C LEU A 11 -1.98 7.62 -9.98
N VAL A 12 -1.99 8.14 -8.76
CA VAL A 12 -1.06 7.73 -7.71
C VAL A 12 -1.80 6.80 -6.73
N VAL A 13 -1.33 5.55 -6.64
CA VAL A 13 -1.88 4.53 -5.75
C VAL A 13 -0.91 4.27 -4.60
N VAL A 14 -1.34 4.60 -3.39
CA VAL A 14 -0.50 4.68 -2.18
C VAL A 14 -1.03 3.71 -1.12
N MET A 15 -0.13 3.00 -0.42
CA MET A 15 -0.50 2.19 0.75
C MET A 15 -0.96 3.09 1.91
N ASN A 16 -1.84 2.58 2.78
CA ASN A 16 -2.33 3.30 3.95
C ASN A 16 -1.35 3.22 5.12
N TYR A 17 -0.14 3.70 4.90
CA TYR A 17 0.84 3.97 5.94
C TYR A 17 0.98 5.47 6.11
N THR A 18 1.10 5.94 7.35
CA THR A 18 1.17 7.38 7.66
C THR A 18 2.27 8.08 6.87
N ALA A 19 3.47 7.49 6.80
CA ALA A 19 4.60 8.04 6.04
C ALA A 19 4.25 8.18 4.55
N ASP A 20 3.76 7.09 3.94
CA ASP A 20 3.37 7.09 2.52
C ASP A 20 2.29 8.13 2.21
N VAL A 21 1.24 8.19 3.03
CA VAL A 21 0.13 9.13 2.84
C VAL A 21 0.61 10.59 2.92
N LEU A 22 1.50 10.89 3.85
CA LEU A 22 2.06 12.25 4.00
C LEU A 22 2.98 12.60 2.83
N ASP A 23 3.93 11.73 2.51
CA ASP A 23 4.94 12.00 1.48
C ASP A 23 4.31 12.12 0.09
N PHE A 24 3.50 11.14 -0.30
CA PHE A 24 2.80 11.18 -1.58
C PHE A 24 1.70 12.26 -1.61
N GLY A 25 1.07 12.55 -0.47
CA GLY A 25 0.11 13.64 -0.35
C GLY A 25 0.73 15.00 -0.67
N VAL A 26 1.93 15.27 -0.16
CA VAL A 26 2.69 16.48 -0.49
C VAL A 26 3.10 16.49 -1.96
N ALA A 27 3.59 15.36 -2.48
CA ALA A 27 3.99 15.24 -3.89
C ALA A 27 2.83 15.52 -4.87
N VAL A 28 1.64 14.95 -4.62
CA VAL A 28 0.43 15.18 -5.44
C VAL A 28 0.03 16.66 -5.40
N LYS A 29 0.03 17.29 -4.22
CA LYS A 29 -0.31 18.72 -4.09
C LYS A 29 0.63 19.60 -4.90
N LYS A 30 1.95 19.33 -4.82
CA LYS A 30 2.97 20.03 -5.62
C LYS A 30 2.75 19.82 -7.12
N ALA A 31 2.46 18.59 -7.56
CA ALA A 31 2.18 18.29 -8.97
C ALA A 31 0.95 19.05 -9.51
N ARG A 32 -0.14 19.11 -8.73
CA ARG A 32 -1.35 19.87 -9.10
C ARG A 32 -1.06 21.37 -9.22
N ALA A 33 -0.25 21.92 -8.32
CA ALA A 33 0.16 23.33 -8.37
C ALA A 33 1.04 23.64 -9.59
N ALA A 34 1.79 22.65 -10.09
CA ALA A 34 2.60 22.75 -11.30
C ALA A 34 1.81 22.43 -12.60
N SER A 35 0.47 22.53 -12.58
CA SER A 35 -0.42 22.25 -13.71
C SER A 35 -0.41 20.81 -14.24
N CYS A 36 0.10 19.84 -13.47
CA CYS A 36 -0.07 18.43 -13.79
C CYS A 36 -1.47 17.97 -13.33
N THR A 37 -2.28 17.45 -14.24
CA THR A 37 -3.55 16.80 -13.88
C THR A 37 -3.26 15.47 -13.18
N SER A 38 -3.19 15.46 -11.86
CA SER A 38 -3.05 14.22 -11.08
C SER A 38 -4.32 13.92 -10.30
N LYS A 39 -4.65 12.63 -10.15
CA LYS A 39 -5.69 12.15 -9.23
C LYS A 39 -5.04 11.27 -8.18
N TRP A 40 -5.59 11.37 -6.97
CA TRP A 40 -5.05 10.73 -5.79
C TRP A 40 -6.08 9.79 -5.21
N SER A 41 -5.62 8.57 -4.92
CA SER A 41 -6.32 7.58 -4.12
C SER A 41 -5.36 7.03 -3.08
N SER A 42 -5.56 7.35 -1.80
CA SER A 42 -4.88 6.69 -0.67
C SER A 42 -5.69 5.47 -0.25
N LEU A 43 -5.04 4.31 -0.04
CA LEU A 43 -5.78 3.13 0.38
C LEU A 43 -4.98 2.03 1.08
N GLY A 44 -5.67 1.31 1.97
CA GLY A 44 -5.09 0.31 2.85
C GLY A 44 -5.17 -1.12 2.34
N MET A 45 -4.26 -1.94 2.88
CA MET A 45 -4.09 -3.39 2.69
C MET A 45 -3.32 -3.83 1.43
N MET A 46 -2.40 -4.78 1.60
CA MET A 46 -1.41 -5.17 0.61
C MET A 46 -2.00 -5.90 -0.61
N LEU A 47 -2.96 -6.80 -0.43
CA LEU A 47 -3.58 -7.55 -1.54
C LEU A 47 -4.55 -6.67 -2.35
N ALA A 48 -5.32 -5.81 -1.67
CA ALA A 48 -6.21 -4.84 -2.29
C ALA A 48 -5.43 -3.93 -3.27
N LEU A 49 -4.23 -3.51 -2.87
CA LEU A 49 -3.36 -2.69 -3.69
C LEU A 49 -2.85 -3.39 -4.94
N ALA A 50 -2.53 -4.68 -4.87
CA ALA A 50 -2.13 -5.46 -6.05
C ALA A 50 -3.27 -5.58 -7.06
N ALA A 51 -4.48 -5.96 -6.60
CA ALA A 51 -5.66 -6.04 -7.45
C ALA A 51 -6.01 -4.67 -8.07
N GLN A 52 -5.97 -3.61 -7.28
CA GLN A 52 -6.21 -2.24 -7.73
C GLN A 52 -5.22 -1.81 -8.81
N ARG A 53 -3.92 -2.07 -8.62
CA ARG A 53 -2.87 -1.75 -9.60
C ARG A 53 -3.04 -2.53 -10.90
N LEU A 54 -3.33 -3.83 -10.82
CA LEU A 54 -3.54 -4.66 -12.01
C LEU A 54 -4.78 -4.22 -12.80
N ILE A 55 -5.89 -3.96 -12.11
CA ILE A 55 -7.15 -3.54 -12.75
C ILE A 55 -7.02 -2.13 -13.33
N ALA A 56 -6.50 -1.17 -12.56
CA ALA A 56 -6.28 0.19 -13.05
C ALA A 56 -5.26 0.22 -14.20
N GLY A 57 -4.18 -0.55 -14.11
CA GLY A 57 -3.19 -0.69 -15.18
C GLY A 57 -3.79 -1.27 -16.45
N ALA A 58 -4.61 -2.32 -16.35
CA ALA A 58 -5.31 -2.91 -17.48
C ALA A 58 -6.31 -1.92 -18.12
N LEU A 59 -7.04 -1.15 -17.33
CA LEU A 59 -7.94 -0.10 -17.82
C LEU A 59 -7.17 1.04 -18.49
N ALA A 60 -6.02 1.44 -17.93
CA ALA A 60 -5.17 2.50 -18.49
C ALA A 60 -4.59 2.06 -19.85
N ALA A 61 -4.15 0.81 -19.96
CA ALA A 61 -3.69 0.23 -21.22
C ALA A 61 -4.79 0.19 -22.30
N ARG A 62 -6.07 0.21 -21.90
CA ARG A 62 -7.23 0.31 -22.80
C ARG A 62 -7.68 1.75 -23.07
N GLY A 63 -6.93 2.76 -22.61
CA GLY A 63 -7.23 4.18 -22.83
C GLY A 63 -8.33 4.74 -21.91
N ALA A 64 -8.61 4.10 -20.78
CA ALA A 64 -9.56 4.64 -19.82
C ALA A 64 -9.04 5.97 -19.25
N ASN A 65 -9.93 6.97 -19.16
CA ASN A 65 -9.59 8.27 -18.59
C ASN A 65 -9.37 8.19 -17.07
N LEU A 66 -8.73 9.23 -16.53
CA LEU A 66 -8.34 9.31 -15.12
C LEU A 66 -9.52 9.23 -14.13
N ASN A 67 -10.72 9.65 -14.52
CA ASN A 67 -11.92 9.52 -13.69
C ASN A 67 -12.35 8.05 -13.56
N THR A 68 -12.42 7.35 -14.68
CA THR A 68 -12.75 5.92 -14.73
C THR A 68 -11.73 5.11 -13.94
N LEU A 69 -10.43 5.38 -14.14
CA LEU A 69 -9.36 4.71 -13.40
C LEU A 69 -9.52 4.90 -11.89
N ASN A 70 -9.71 6.14 -11.43
CA ASN A 70 -9.88 6.45 -10.01
C ASN A 70 -11.12 5.76 -9.42
N ASN A 71 -12.25 5.78 -10.12
CA ASN A 71 -13.49 5.19 -9.62
C ASN A 71 -13.41 3.66 -9.51
N PHE A 72 -12.85 2.98 -10.52
CA PHE A 72 -12.62 1.54 -10.45
C PHE A 72 -11.62 1.18 -9.38
N ALA A 73 -10.55 1.99 -9.24
CA ALA A 73 -9.55 1.77 -8.23
C ALA A 73 -10.17 1.85 -6.81
N LEU A 74 -11.02 2.85 -6.54
CA LEU A 74 -11.78 2.98 -5.29
C LEU A 74 -12.83 1.86 -5.10
N LEU A 75 -13.45 1.39 -6.18
CA LEU A 75 -14.41 0.29 -6.13
C LEU A 75 -13.73 -1.02 -5.71
N VAL A 76 -12.61 -1.37 -6.35
CA VAL A 76 -11.83 -2.57 -6.02
C VAL A 76 -11.37 -2.50 -4.57
N ALA A 77 -10.79 -1.36 -4.20
CA ALA A 77 -10.39 -1.01 -2.86
C ALA A 77 -11.48 -1.23 -1.80
N GLY A 78 -12.66 -0.64 -1.98
CA GLY A 78 -13.78 -0.75 -1.04
C GLY A 78 -14.41 -2.14 -0.95
N ASN A 79 -14.05 -3.06 -1.86
CA ASN A 79 -14.56 -4.44 -1.91
C ASN A 79 -13.44 -5.47 -1.70
N SER A 80 -12.27 -5.05 -1.25
CA SER A 80 -11.13 -5.94 -0.99
C SER A 80 -10.84 -5.99 0.50
N VAL A 81 -10.57 -7.19 1.01
CA VAL A 81 -10.10 -7.44 2.37
C VAL A 81 -8.89 -8.38 2.28
N SER A 82 -7.91 -8.20 3.17
CA SER A 82 -6.73 -9.07 3.29
C SER A 82 -6.58 -9.51 4.73
N LEU A 83 -6.15 -10.75 4.94
CA LEU A 83 -5.73 -11.23 6.26
C LEU A 83 -4.37 -11.86 6.08
N GLU A 84 -3.44 -11.50 6.96
CA GLU A 84 -2.07 -11.97 6.94
C GLU A 84 -1.81 -12.76 8.22
N ALA A 85 -0.91 -13.73 8.12
CA ALA A 85 -0.49 -14.54 9.26
C ALA A 85 1.02 -14.77 9.17
N SER A 86 1.72 -14.73 10.31
CA SER A 86 3.14 -14.99 10.37
C SER A 86 3.50 -16.04 11.42
N LEU A 87 4.53 -16.83 11.09
CA LEU A 87 5.17 -17.77 12.00
C LEU A 87 6.43 -17.16 12.65
N LYS A 88 6.91 -16.02 12.14
CA LYS A 88 8.11 -15.36 12.67
C LYS A 88 8.28 -13.92 12.15
N HIS A 89 8.96 -13.11 12.95
CA HIS A 89 9.43 -11.79 12.58
C HIS A 89 10.46 -11.80 11.43
N VAL A 90 10.35 -10.84 10.49
CA VAL A 90 11.39 -10.61 9.48
C VAL A 90 12.70 -10.18 10.13
N HIS A 91 13.82 -10.70 9.63
CA HIS A 91 15.14 -10.28 10.06
C HIS A 91 15.58 -9.05 9.27
N MET A 92 15.80 -7.94 9.95
CA MET A 92 16.28 -6.69 9.34
C MET A 92 17.81 -6.72 9.18
N PRO A 93 18.35 -6.60 7.95
CA PRO A 93 19.79 -6.51 7.73
C PRO A 93 20.41 -5.34 8.52
N GLY A 94 21.56 -5.58 9.16
CA GLY A 94 22.25 -4.57 9.98
C GLY A 94 21.73 -4.44 11.42
N ARG A 95 20.72 -5.23 11.80
CA ARG A 95 20.29 -5.39 13.20
C ARG A 95 20.98 -6.60 13.82
N ASP A 96 21.41 -6.50 15.07
CA ASP A 96 22.03 -7.63 15.77
C ASP A 96 21.04 -8.80 15.83
N PRO A 97 21.37 -10.01 15.32
CA PRO A 97 20.50 -11.18 15.42
C PRO A 97 20.13 -11.54 16.87
N GLY A 98 20.95 -11.10 17.83
CA GLY A 98 20.76 -11.29 19.26
C GLY A 98 19.90 -10.22 19.95
N SER A 99 19.52 -9.13 19.27
CA SER A 99 18.52 -8.18 19.80
C SER A 99 17.13 -8.79 19.64
N VAL A 100 16.90 -9.90 20.33
CA VAL A 100 15.59 -10.53 20.45
C VAL A 100 14.77 -9.60 21.33
N HIS A 101 13.97 -8.73 20.69
CA HIS A 101 12.79 -8.23 21.37
C HIS A 101 12.01 -9.46 21.87
N ASN A 102 11.49 -9.40 23.10
CA ASN A 102 10.74 -10.48 23.78
C ASN A 102 9.44 -10.94 23.05
N ASP A 103 9.28 -10.61 21.76
CA ASP A 103 8.11 -10.82 20.91
C ASP A 103 8.30 -12.05 19.99
N SER A 104 9.03 -13.07 20.46
CA SER A 104 9.20 -14.31 19.71
C SER A 104 8.00 -15.23 19.97
N LEU A 105 7.26 -15.55 18.91
CA LEU A 105 6.18 -16.55 18.96
C LEU A 105 6.69 -17.88 19.52
N GLY A 106 5.89 -18.49 20.39
CA GLY A 106 6.12 -19.82 20.93
C GLY A 106 6.05 -20.91 19.87
N ALA A 107 6.57 -22.09 20.21
CA ALA A 107 6.51 -23.23 19.30
C ALA A 107 5.04 -23.64 19.04
N GLY A 108 4.63 -23.59 17.76
CA GLY A 108 3.26 -23.89 17.35
C GLY A 108 2.30 -22.69 17.41
N GLU A 109 2.80 -21.50 17.74
CA GLU A 109 2.01 -20.26 17.69
C GLU A 109 2.07 -19.63 16.29
N VAL A 110 1.01 -18.88 15.97
CA VAL A 110 0.91 -18.08 14.75
C VAL A 110 0.34 -16.71 15.13
N GLU A 111 0.92 -15.66 14.57
CA GLU A 111 0.39 -14.31 14.68
C GLU A 111 -0.59 -14.07 13.53
N LEU A 112 -1.81 -13.64 13.84
CA LEU A 112 -2.82 -13.29 12.85
C LEU A 112 -2.99 -11.78 12.82
N GLY A 113 -3.08 -11.20 11.63
CA GLY A 113 -3.22 -9.74 11.46
C GLY A 113 -1.90 -8.99 11.38
N VAL A 114 -0.77 -9.71 11.31
CA VAL A 114 0.57 -9.15 11.18
C VAL A 114 0.63 -8.11 10.06
N ARG A 115 1.22 -6.95 10.37
CA ARG A 115 1.43 -5.87 9.40
C ARG A 115 2.78 -6.04 8.69
N ILE A 116 2.92 -5.50 7.48
CA ILE A 116 4.05 -5.81 6.59
C ILE A 116 5.41 -5.28 7.09
N HIS A 117 5.44 -4.40 8.09
CA HIS A 117 6.67 -3.97 8.75
C HIS A 117 6.79 -4.50 10.19
N HIS A 118 6.01 -5.53 10.54
CA HIS A 118 6.00 -6.11 11.88
C HIS A 118 5.73 -5.07 12.97
N GLU A 119 4.84 -4.13 12.67
CA GLU A 119 4.39 -3.20 13.69
C GLU A 119 3.50 -3.94 14.71
N PRO A 120 3.60 -3.65 16.02
CA PRO A 120 2.89 -4.40 17.05
C PRO A 120 1.37 -4.35 16.84
N ASP A 121 0.72 -5.48 17.04
CA ASP A 121 -0.73 -5.60 17.03
C ASP A 121 -1.32 -5.13 18.37
N GLU A 122 -2.51 -4.54 18.32
CA GLU A 122 -3.39 -4.54 19.49
C GLU A 122 -3.95 -5.96 19.61
N THR A 123 -3.16 -6.88 20.16
CA THR A 123 -3.43 -8.31 20.11
C THR A 123 -4.74 -8.63 20.84
N TYR A 124 -5.73 -9.13 20.10
CA TYR A 124 -6.89 -9.81 20.67
C TYR A 124 -6.42 -11.19 21.17
N HIS A 125 -6.02 -11.25 22.44
CA HIS A 125 -5.77 -12.51 23.11
C HIS A 125 -7.10 -13.23 23.35
N ARG A 126 -7.25 -14.44 22.78
CA ARG A 126 -8.23 -15.43 23.22
C ARG A 126 -7.52 -16.59 23.88
#